data_AF-A0A131XJ76-F1
#
_entry.id   AF-A0A131XJ76-F1
#
_cell.length_a   1.000
_cell.length_b   1.000
_cell.length_c   1.000
_cell.angle_alpha   90.00
_cell.angle_beta   90.00
_cell.angle_gamma   90.00
#
_symmetry.space_group_name_H-M   'P 1'
#
loop_
_entity.id
_entity.type
_entity.pdbx_description
1 polymer ?
#
loop_
_entity_poly.entity_id
_entity_poly.type
_entity_poly.pdbx_seq_one_letter_code
_entity_poly.pdbx_strand_id
1 'polypeptide(L)'
;MSWQTYVDNQICAQVNCTVAAIAGLNDGAIWAKYEKDSNCSITQQELKTIADTMRTNPSAFNETGIHLGGQKYVCLCAENNLVRGRKGSSAFIAVATNTCLLVAATIDGFPPGVLNTVVEKLGDYLKQNNY
;
A
#
# COMPACT_ATOMS: atom_id res chain seq x y z
N MET A 1 13.77 16.02 2.25
CA MET A 1 12.97 15.36 1.19
C MET A 1 11.64 14.99 1.82
N SER A 2 10.50 15.34 1.22
CA SER A 2 9.18 15.03 1.78
C SER A 2 8.75 13.61 1.39
N TRP A 3 7.97 12.95 2.24
CA TRP A 3 7.35 11.65 1.95
C TRP A 3 6.57 11.65 0.62
N GLN A 4 5.99 12.81 0.27
CA GLN A 4 5.28 13.03 -0.97
C GLN A 4 6.16 12.78 -2.20
N THR A 5 7.42 13.24 -2.17
CA THR A 5 8.37 13.02 -3.27
C THR A 5 8.66 11.52 -3.49
N TYR A 6 8.66 10.71 -2.43
CA TYR A 6 8.82 9.26 -2.59
C TYR A 6 7.62 8.64 -3.32
N VAL A 7 6.40 9.03 -2.94
CA VAL A 7 5.20 8.52 -3.61
C VAL A 7 5.17 8.96 -5.08
N ASP A 8 5.37 10.25 -5.34
CA ASP A 8 5.26 10.78 -6.70
C ASP A 8 6.41 10.32 -7.61
N ASN A 9 7.67 10.42 -7.15
CA ASN A 9 8.83 10.16 -8.00
C ASN A 9 9.33 8.72 -7.98
N GLN A 10 9.08 7.94 -6.92
CA GLN A 10 9.52 6.54 -6.88
C GLN A 10 8.40 5.59 -7.32
N ILE A 11 7.17 5.81 -6.84
CA ILE A 11 6.05 4.93 -7.14
C ILE A 11 5.36 5.40 -8.43
N CYS A 12 4.76 6.59 -8.44
CA CYS A 12 3.90 7.05 -9.54
C CYS A 12 4.67 7.32 -10.85
N ALA A 13 5.98 7.60 -10.78
CA ALA A 13 6.82 7.77 -11.97
C ALA A 13 7.11 6.45 -12.70
N GLN A 14 7.10 5.32 -11.99
CA GLN A 14 7.43 4.00 -12.57
C GLN A 14 6.18 3.13 -12.77
N VAL A 15 5.11 3.43 -12.04
CA VAL A 15 3.90 2.63 -11.98
C VAL A 15 2.69 3.54 -12.13
N ASN A 16 1.77 3.15 -13.03
CA ASN A 16 0.48 3.83 -13.13
C ASN A 16 -0.41 3.46 -11.95
N CYS A 17 -0.17 4.12 -10.82
CA CYS A 17 -0.96 3.97 -9.61
C CYS A 17 -2.30 4.71 -9.74
N THR A 18 -3.37 4.06 -9.28
CA THR A 18 -4.64 4.71 -8.98
C THR A 18 -4.56 5.39 -7.62
N VAL A 19 -3.95 4.70 -6.66
CA VAL A 19 -3.75 5.21 -5.31
C VAL A 19 -2.40 4.74 -4.77
N ALA A 20 -1.71 5.57 -4.01
CA ALA A 20 -0.53 5.17 -3.26
C ALA A 20 -0.43 6.01 -1.99
N ALA A 21 0.02 5.44 -0.88
CA ALA A 21 0.22 6.17 0.35
C ALA A 21 1.35 5.58 1.19
N ILE A 22 1.97 6.46 1.97
CA ILE A 22 2.92 6.10 3.02
C ILE A 22 2.29 6.56 4.33
N ALA A 23 2.16 5.62 5.26
CA ALA A 23 1.59 5.85 6.57
C ALA A 23 2.51 5.33 7.67
N GLY A 24 2.31 5.80 8.90
CA GLY A 24 2.95 5.18 10.07
C GLY A 24 2.33 3.82 10.38
N LEU A 25 3.17 2.81 10.65
CA LEU A 25 2.76 1.44 10.95
C LEU A 25 1.97 1.33 12.27
N ASN A 26 2.27 2.17 13.26
CA ASN A 26 1.58 2.14 14.57
C ASN A 26 0.26 2.93 14.58
N ASP A 27 0.27 4.14 14.02
CA ASP A 27 -0.84 5.10 14.18
C ASP A 27 -1.71 5.21 12.91
N GLY A 28 -1.31 4.58 11.80
CA GLY A 28 -1.93 4.77 10.49
C GLY A 28 -1.81 6.20 9.94
N ALA A 29 -0.99 7.04 10.58
CA ALA A 29 -0.85 8.45 10.26
C ALA A 29 -0.35 8.62 8.82
N ILE A 30 -1.13 9.32 7.98
CA ILE A 30 -0.79 9.51 6.57
C ILE A 30 0.34 10.52 6.47
N TRP A 31 1.51 10.08 6.00
CA TRP A 31 2.66 10.95 5.78
C TRP A 31 2.71 11.47 4.35
N ALA A 32 2.28 10.63 3.41
CA ALA A 32 2.12 11.00 2.02
C ALA A 32 1.02 10.17 1.39
N LYS A 33 0.33 10.75 0.41
CA LYS A 33 -0.64 10.03 -0.39
C LYS A 33 -0.71 10.60 -1.80
N TYR A 34 -1.14 9.74 -2.69
CA TYR A 34 -1.39 10.01 -4.09
C TYR A 34 -2.71 9.34 -4.42
N GLU A 35 -3.62 10.12 -4.98
CA GLU A 35 -4.97 9.71 -5.31
C GLU A 35 -5.21 10.22 -6.73
N LYS A 36 -5.31 9.30 -7.71
CA LYS A 36 -5.53 9.66 -9.11
C LYS A 36 -6.92 10.26 -9.33
N ASP A 37 -7.90 9.79 -8.55
CA ASP A 37 -9.30 10.14 -8.68
C ASP A 37 -9.84 10.58 -7.32
N SER A 38 -10.62 11.66 -7.26
CA SER A 38 -11.17 12.19 -6.00
C SER A 38 -12.15 11.21 -5.32
N ASN A 39 -12.63 10.20 -6.05
CA ASN A 39 -13.48 9.14 -5.53
C ASN A 39 -12.74 8.10 -4.67
N CYS A 40 -11.40 8.04 -4.74
CA CYS A 40 -10.60 7.14 -3.92
C CYS A 40 -9.91 7.93 -2.80
N SER A 41 -10.66 8.24 -1.74
CA SER A 41 -10.13 8.94 -0.57
C SER A 41 -9.61 7.96 0.48
N ILE A 42 -8.29 7.83 0.58
CA ILE A 42 -7.62 7.00 1.59
C ILE A 42 -7.79 7.65 2.96
N THR A 43 -8.29 6.88 3.92
CA THR A 43 -8.45 7.34 5.30
C THR A 43 -7.40 6.75 6.24
N GLN A 44 -7.07 7.49 7.29
CA GLN A 44 -6.17 7.00 8.35
C GLN A 44 -6.73 5.73 9.01
N GLN A 45 -8.05 5.62 9.14
CA GLN A 45 -8.69 4.44 9.72
C GLN A 45 -8.43 3.19 8.87
N GLU A 46 -8.60 3.26 7.55
CA GLU A 46 -8.30 2.14 6.65
C GLU A 46 -6.84 1.70 6.78
N LEU A 47 -5.91 2.65 6.74
CA LEU A 47 -4.48 2.38 6.87
C LEU A 47 -4.11 1.76 8.22
N LYS A 48 -4.71 2.26 9.31
CA LYS A 48 -4.54 1.71 10.64
C LYS A 48 -5.06 0.28 10.71
N THR A 49 -6.26 0.02 10.17
CA THR A 49 -6.82 -1.33 10.12
C THR A 49 -5.93 -2.27 9.32
N ILE A 50 -5.38 -1.82 8.19
CA ILE A 50 -4.43 -2.62 7.40
C ILE A 50 -3.18 -2.92 8.23
N ALA A 51 -2.58 -1.91 8.86
CA ALA A 51 -1.37 -2.08 9.66
C ALA A 51 -1.58 -3.03 10.86
N ASP A 52 -2.66 -2.85 11.62
CA ASP A 52 -3.01 -3.71 12.75
C ASP A 52 -3.29 -5.14 12.29
N THR A 53 -4.03 -5.31 11.20
CA THR A 53 -4.35 -6.65 10.66
C THR A 53 -3.09 -7.35 10.15
N MET A 54 -2.20 -6.64 9.45
CA MET A 54 -0.89 -7.18 9.02
C MET A 54 -0.04 -7.65 10.20
N ARG A 55 -0.03 -6.88 11.30
CA ARG A 55 0.76 -7.19 12.48
C ARG A 55 0.18 -8.32 13.33
N THR A 56 -1.14 -8.38 13.46
CA THR A 56 -1.84 -9.29 14.38
C THR A 56 -2.27 -10.59 13.70
N ASN A 57 -2.92 -10.51 12.54
CA ASN A 57 -3.45 -11.67 11.84
C ASN A 57 -3.60 -11.40 10.33
N PRO A 58 -2.52 -11.52 9.55
CA PRO A 58 -2.57 -11.27 8.11
C PRO A 58 -3.56 -12.21 7.38
N SER A 59 -3.80 -13.41 7.91
CA SER A 59 -4.78 -14.34 7.34
C SER A 59 -6.20 -13.78 7.29
N ALA A 60 -6.56 -12.84 8.17
CA ALA A 60 -7.88 -12.21 8.20
C ALA A 60 -8.21 -11.47 6.90
N PHE A 61 -7.21 -10.98 6.15
CA PHE A 61 -7.42 -10.34 4.86
C PHE A 61 -8.03 -11.26 3.80
N ASN A 62 -7.85 -12.59 3.93
CA ASN A 62 -8.48 -13.54 3.02
C ASN A 62 -10.01 -13.60 3.19
N GLU A 63 -10.50 -13.36 4.41
CA GLU A 63 -11.94 -13.39 4.72
C GLU A 63 -12.58 -12.01 4.58
N THR A 64 -11.95 -10.98 5.15
CA THR A 64 -12.49 -9.61 5.17
C THR A 64 -12.23 -8.86 3.86
N GLY A 65 -11.11 -9.15 3.19
CA GLY A 65 -10.57 -8.37 2.09
C GLY A 65 -9.86 -7.10 2.55
N ILE A 66 -9.13 -6.47 1.64
CA ILE A 66 -8.35 -5.26 1.92
C ILE A 66 -9.16 -4.04 1.48
N HIS A 67 -9.40 -3.10 2.38
CA HIS A 67 -10.17 -1.89 2.07
C HIS A 67 -9.21 -0.70 1.96
N LEU A 68 -9.17 -0.06 0.79
CA LEU A 68 -8.38 1.14 0.57
C LEU A 68 -9.16 2.12 -0.31
N GLY A 69 -9.32 3.36 0.17
CA GLY A 69 -9.96 4.43 -0.61
C GLY A 69 -11.42 4.12 -0.93
N GLY A 70 -12.14 3.46 -0.03
CA GLY A 70 -13.52 3.01 -0.25
C GLY A 70 -13.66 1.83 -1.20
N GLN A 71 -12.57 1.24 -1.69
CA GLN A 71 -12.59 0.06 -2.55
C GLN A 71 -12.12 -1.19 -1.80
N LYS A 72 -12.84 -2.30 -2.00
CA LYS A 72 -12.45 -3.62 -1.51
C LYS A 72 -11.60 -4.36 -2.56
N TYR A 73 -10.42 -4.81 -2.14
CA TYR A 73 -9.50 -5.65 -2.88
C TYR A 73 -9.52 -7.06 -2.29
N VAL A 74 -9.43 -8.06 -3.16
CA VAL A 74 -9.32 -9.47 -2.78
C VAL A 74 -7.86 -9.73 -2.42
N CYS A 75 -7.61 -10.23 -1.22
CA CYS A 75 -6.30 -10.68 -0.80
C CYS A 75 -5.84 -11.88 -1.62
N LEU A 76 -4.60 -11.82 -2.10
CA LEU A 76 -3.93 -12.92 -2.81
C LEU A 76 -2.85 -13.55 -1.96
N CYS A 77 -2.16 -12.72 -1.18
CA CYS A 77 -1.07 -13.13 -0.32
C CYS A 77 -1.08 -12.21 0.88
N ALA A 78 -1.02 -12.78 2.09
CA ALA A 78 -0.93 -12.00 3.31
C ALA A 78 0.16 -12.58 4.19
N GLU A 79 1.18 -11.77 4.40
CA GLU A 79 2.31 -12.02 5.29
C GLU A 79 2.43 -10.84 6.27
N ASN A 80 3.18 -11.01 7.35
CA ASN A 80 3.32 -9.97 8.38
C ASN A 80 3.87 -8.65 7.83
N ASN A 81 4.74 -8.73 6.81
CA ASN A 81 5.43 -7.57 6.26
C ASN A 81 4.99 -7.20 4.83
N LEU A 82 4.14 -8.04 4.22
CA LEU A 82 3.80 -7.92 2.82
C LEU A 82 2.40 -8.48 2.58
N VAL A 83 1.52 -7.65 2.06
CA VAL A 83 0.18 -8.07 1.63
C VAL A 83 0.01 -7.70 0.17
N ARG A 84 -0.47 -8.64 -0.62
CA ARG A 84 -0.82 -8.43 -2.02
C ARG A 84 -2.29 -8.69 -2.22
N GLY A 85 -2.91 -7.86 -3.03
CA GLY A 85 -4.31 -8.00 -3.38
C GLY A 85 -4.56 -7.65 -4.84
N ARG A 86 -5.79 -7.88 -5.29
CA ARG A 86 -6.27 -7.45 -6.59
C ARG A 86 -7.74 -7.10 -6.53
N LYS A 87 -8.18 -6.22 -7.41
CA LYS A 87 -9.59 -5.94 -7.67
C LYS A 87 -9.80 -6.01 -9.17
N GLY A 88 -10.41 -7.08 -9.66
CA GLY A 88 -10.55 -7.31 -11.10
C GLY A 88 -9.18 -7.39 -11.78
N SER A 89 -8.84 -6.37 -12.57
CA SER A 89 -7.57 -6.21 -13.29
C SER A 89 -6.61 -5.21 -12.62
N SER A 90 -7.03 -4.53 -11.55
CA SER A 90 -6.19 -3.67 -10.71
C SER A 90 -5.42 -4.51 -9.69
N ALA A 91 -4.14 -4.21 -9.52
CA ALA A 91 -3.26 -4.83 -8.53
C ALA A 91 -3.11 -3.94 -7.30
N PHE A 92 -2.95 -4.55 -6.14
CA PHE A 92 -2.72 -3.88 -4.86
C PHE A 92 -1.52 -4.51 -4.16
N ILE A 93 -0.69 -3.70 -3.53
CA ILE A 93 0.38 -4.14 -2.65
C ILE A 93 0.45 -3.24 -1.42
N ALA A 94 0.70 -3.85 -0.26
CA ALA A 94 1.05 -3.20 0.97
C ALA A 94 2.34 -3.81 1.53
N VAL A 95 3.30 -2.97 1.91
CA VAL A 95 4.58 -3.36 2.49
C VAL A 95 4.74 -2.66 3.84
N ALA A 96 4.92 -3.45 4.90
CA ALA A 96 5.30 -2.92 6.21
C ALA A 96 6.83 -2.91 6.37
N THR A 97 7.35 -1.78 6.82
CA THR A 97 8.74 -1.56 7.22
C THR A 97 8.86 -1.60 8.74
N ASN A 98 9.88 -0.99 9.35
CA ASN A 98 9.99 -1.00 10.82
C ASN A 98 8.95 -0.06 11.47
N THR A 99 8.69 1.08 10.83
CA THR A 99 7.83 2.17 11.34
C THR A 99 6.85 2.68 10.30
N CYS A 100 7.00 2.32 9.02
CA CYS A 100 6.13 2.76 7.93
C CYS A 100 5.30 1.61 7.36
N LEU A 101 4.15 1.97 6.80
CA LEU A 101 3.33 1.16 5.95
C LEU A 101 3.25 1.85 4.58
N LEU A 102 3.70 1.16 3.55
CA LEU A 102 3.54 1.60 2.17
C LEU A 102 2.37 0.84 1.58
N VAL A 103 1.44 1.55 0.94
CA VAL A 103 0.34 0.95 0.19
C VAL A 103 0.30 1.54 -1.20
N ALA A 104 0.00 0.72 -2.20
CA ALA A 104 -0.18 1.18 -3.56
C ALA A 104 -1.14 0.26 -4.31
N ALA A 105 -1.97 0.85 -5.16
CA ALA A 105 -2.82 0.15 -6.09
C ALA A 105 -2.68 0.73 -7.49
N THR A 106 -2.69 -0.13 -8.50
CA THR A 106 -2.56 0.25 -9.91
C THR A 106 -3.90 0.55 -10.56
N ILE A 107 -3.85 1.12 -11.75
CA ILE A 107 -4.99 1.10 -12.67
C ILE A 107 -5.30 -0.33 -13.13
N ASP A 108 -6.51 -0.53 -13.64
CA ASP A 108 -6.92 -1.79 -14.27
C ASP A 108 -6.06 -2.11 -15.49
N GLY A 109 -5.59 -3.36 -15.57
CA GLY A 109 -4.79 -3.86 -16.69
C GLY A 109 -3.29 -3.58 -16.56
N PHE A 110 -2.84 -2.97 -15.46
CA PHE A 110 -1.42 -2.80 -15.20
C PHE A 110 -0.77 -4.08 -14.64
N PRO A 111 0.43 -4.46 -15.11
CA PRO A 111 1.08 -5.69 -14.65
C PRO A 111 1.50 -5.60 -13.16
N PRO A 112 1.04 -6.54 -12.30
CA PRO A 112 1.34 -6.51 -10.86
C PRO A 112 2.84 -6.69 -10.56
N GLY A 113 3.59 -7.37 -11.43
CA GLY A 113 5.02 -7.63 -11.20
C GLY A 113 5.88 -6.36 -11.12
N VAL A 114 5.54 -5.34 -11.93
CA VAL A 114 6.26 -4.06 -11.92
C VAL A 114 5.94 -3.29 -10.63
N LEU A 115 4.66 -3.20 -10.27
CA LEU A 115 4.21 -2.60 -9.01
C LEU A 115 4.94 -3.21 -7.80
N ASN A 116 4.92 -4.55 -7.73
CA ASN A 116 5.54 -5.30 -6.66
C ASN A 116 7.02 -4.95 -6.52
N THR A 117 7.76 -4.99 -7.63
CA THR A 117 9.20 -4.68 -7.65
C THR A 117 9.49 -3.26 -7.16
N VAL A 118 8.70 -2.27 -7.56
CA VAL A 118 8.93 -0.86 -7.20
C VAL A 118 8.64 -0.62 -5.72
N VAL A 119 7.49 -1.09 -5.22
CA VAL A 119 7.09 -0.87 -3.83
C VAL A 119 7.96 -1.68 -2.86
N GLU A 120 8.34 -2.91 -3.23
CA GLU A 120 9.25 -3.73 -2.42
C GLU A 120 10.65 -3.10 -2.33
N LYS A 121 11.19 -2.59 -3.44
CA LYS A 121 12.47 -1.86 -3.43
C LYS A 121 12.42 -0.62 -2.55
N LEU A 122 11.34 0.15 -2.62
CA LEU A 122 11.18 1.34 -1.78
C LEU A 122 11.03 0.95 -0.30
N GLY A 123 10.26 -0.10 -0.01
CA GLY A 123 10.12 -0.63 1.34
C GLY A 123 11.44 -1.13 1.92
N ASP A 124 12.25 -1.84 1.12
CA ASP A 124 13.57 -2.31 1.53
C ASP A 124 14.53 -1.14 1.80
N TYR A 125 14.52 -0.13 0.93
CA TYR A 125 15.27 1.11 1.14
C TYR A 125 14.89 1.79 2.46
N LEU A 126 13.59 1.90 2.76
CA LEU A 126 13.12 2.50 4.01
C LEU A 126 13.53 1.67 5.23
N LYS A 127 13.43 0.34 5.14
CA LYS A 127 13.94 -0.57 6.20
C LYS A 127 15.42 -0.37 6.48
N GLN A 128 16.24 -0.27 5.43
CA GLN A 128 17.68 -0.01 5.54
C GLN A 128 17.98 1.35 6.20
N ASN A 129 17.12 2.34 5.98
CA ASN A 129 17.21 3.65 6.61
C ASN A 129 16.60 3.68 8.04
N ASN A 130 16.29 2.52 8.63
CA ASN A 130 15.66 2.36 9.95
C ASN A 130 14.26 2.99 10.07
N TYR A 131 13.56 3.10 8.94
CA TYR A 131 12.14 3.45 8.89
C TYR A 131 11.25 2.23 8.74
#